data_AF-A0A271IXK3-F1
#
_entry.id   AF-A0A271IXK3-F1
#
_cell.length_a   1.000
_cell.length_b   1.000
_cell.length_c   1.000
_cell.angle_alpha   90.00
_cell.angle_beta   90.00
_cell.angle_gamma   90.00
#
_symmetry.space_group_name_H-M   'P 1'
#
loop_
_entity.id
_entity.type
_entity.pdbx_description
1 polymer ?
#
loop_
_entity_poly.entity_id
_entity_poly.type
_entity_poly.pdbx_seq_one_letter_code
_entity_poly.pdbx_strand_id
1 'polypeptide(L)'
;MTRGLLATLSAPSPTPTPRSASVTLSVPAAGPEFPDDLTAEERNAWVQAMSAVEPACYVGQAEGRLLFLWGHQDRLVSAARAADLTARLPDGAEVRWYDAGHALHEQAEADRLNWLDRHLGTHPSAPTLAGH
;
A
#
# COMPACT_ATOMS: atom_id res chain seq x y z
N MET A 1 -14.76 -41.63 -50.67
CA MET A 1 -13.97 -40.39 -50.75
C MET A 1 -14.23 -39.60 -49.48
N THR A 2 -13.18 -39.42 -48.67
CA THR A 2 -13.26 -39.12 -47.24
C THR A 2 -13.14 -37.61 -46.99
N ARG A 3 -14.05 -37.03 -46.19
CA ARG A 3 -13.99 -35.64 -45.71
C ARG A 3 -12.87 -35.51 -44.67
N GLY A 4 -11.88 -34.65 -44.93
CA GLY A 4 -10.87 -34.25 -43.95
C GLY A 4 -11.39 -33.12 -43.04
N LEU A 5 -11.34 -33.33 -41.74
CA LEU A 5 -11.64 -32.33 -40.71
C LEU A 5 -10.35 -31.58 -40.37
N LEU A 6 -10.28 -30.28 -40.64
CA LEU A 6 -9.22 -29.40 -40.15
C LEU A 6 -9.57 -28.98 -38.71
N ALA A 7 -8.81 -29.47 -37.74
CA ALA A 7 -8.86 -28.97 -36.37
C ALA A 7 -7.84 -27.82 -36.23
N THR A 8 -8.32 -26.59 -36.17
CA THR A 8 -7.53 -25.43 -35.75
C THR A 8 -7.34 -25.49 -34.23
N LEU A 9 -6.11 -25.76 -33.79
CA LEU A 9 -5.68 -25.58 -32.40
C LEU A 9 -5.50 -24.07 -32.14
N SER A 10 -6.44 -23.48 -31.41
CA SER A 10 -6.29 -22.13 -30.86
C SER A 10 -5.45 -22.22 -29.57
N ALA A 11 -4.27 -21.63 -29.54
CA ALA A 11 -3.48 -21.51 -28.33
C ALA A 11 -4.17 -20.51 -27.36
N PRO A 12 -4.19 -20.76 -26.04
CA PRO A 12 -4.72 -19.79 -25.09
C PRO A 12 -3.81 -18.55 -25.07
N SER A 13 -4.41 -17.37 -25.18
CA SER A 13 -3.73 -16.10 -24.96
C SER A 13 -3.09 -16.08 -23.56
N PRO A 14 -1.86 -15.56 -23.39
CA PRO A 14 -1.26 -15.43 -22.08
C PRO A 14 -2.08 -14.45 -21.24
N THR A 15 -2.65 -14.95 -20.14
CA THR A 15 -3.30 -14.11 -19.13
C THR A 15 -2.24 -13.12 -18.60
N PRO A 16 -2.47 -11.80 -18.63
CA PRO A 16 -1.52 -10.86 -18.04
C PRO A 16 -1.40 -11.17 -16.55
N THR A 17 -0.20 -11.56 -16.11
CA THR A 17 0.10 -11.75 -14.69
C THR A 17 -0.07 -10.40 -14.00
N PRO A 18 -0.88 -10.30 -12.92
CA PRO A 18 -0.98 -9.04 -12.18
C PRO A 18 0.42 -8.71 -11.65
N ARG A 19 0.97 -7.58 -12.11
CA ARG A 19 2.21 -7.04 -11.55
C ARG A 19 1.85 -6.45 -10.19
N SER A 20 2.18 -7.19 -9.13
CA SER A 20 2.08 -6.67 -7.78
C SER A 20 2.99 -5.45 -7.65
N ALA A 21 2.39 -4.27 -7.52
CA ALA A 21 3.10 -3.04 -7.20
C ALA A 21 3.04 -2.83 -5.69
N SER A 22 4.18 -2.61 -5.05
CA SER A 22 4.22 -2.06 -3.70
C SER A 22 4.41 -0.56 -3.82
N VAL A 23 3.46 0.20 -3.30
CA VAL A 23 3.61 1.64 -3.12
C VAL A 23 3.75 1.86 -1.63
N THR A 24 4.94 2.30 -1.20
CA THR A 24 5.11 2.84 0.15
C THR A 24 4.74 4.32 0.09
N LEU A 25 3.52 4.64 0.50
CA LEU A 25 3.11 6.02 0.73
C LEU A 25 3.60 6.44 2.12
N SER A 26 4.70 7.19 2.15
CA SER A 26 5.01 8.01 3.33
C SER A 26 4.07 9.20 3.28
N VAL A 27 2.87 9.04 3.85
CA VAL A 27 1.98 10.18 4.02
C VAL A 27 2.62 11.07 5.09
N PRO A 28 3.02 12.32 4.79
CA PRO A 28 3.22 13.26 5.88
C PRO A 28 1.89 13.28 6.61
N ALA A 29 1.88 12.94 7.90
CA ALA A 29 0.69 12.91 8.72
C ALA A 29 -0.21 14.08 8.30
N ALA A 30 -1.37 13.80 7.70
CA ALA A 30 -2.41 14.79 7.55
C ALA A 30 -3.05 14.96 8.93
N GLY A 31 -2.25 15.43 9.88
CA GLY A 31 -2.59 16.54 10.74
C GLY A 31 -1.42 17.51 10.56
N PRO A 32 -1.59 18.65 9.88
CA PRO A 32 -0.56 19.66 10.00
C PRO A 32 -0.52 20.03 11.50
N GLU A 33 0.66 20.05 12.09
CA GLU A 33 0.94 21.24 12.87
C GLU A 33 0.78 22.37 11.87
N PHE A 34 -0.39 23.01 11.90
CA PHE A 34 -0.66 24.15 11.04
C PHE A 34 0.51 25.12 11.21
N PRO A 35 0.99 25.77 10.14
CA PRO A 35 1.87 26.90 10.32
C PRO A 35 1.21 27.82 11.37
N ASP A 36 1.90 28.03 12.49
CA ASP A 36 1.32 28.67 13.69
C ASP A 36 0.85 30.11 13.40
N ASP A 37 1.26 30.64 12.25
CA ASP A 37 1.01 31.98 11.73
C ASP A 37 -0.19 32.09 10.78
N LEU A 38 -0.90 31.01 10.45
CA LEU A 38 -2.09 31.11 9.59
C LEU A 38 -3.29 31.72 10.33
N THR A 39 -3.89 32.74 9.70
CA THR A 39 -5.23 33.22 10.05
C THR A 39 -6.27 32.10 9.89
N ALA A 40 -7.45 32.28 10.50
CA ALA A 40 -8.55 31.31 10.36
C ALA A 40 -9.00 31.12 8.90
N GLU A 41 -8.92 32.17 8.08
CA GLU A 41 -9.29 32.11 6.66
C GLU A 41 -8.25 31.32 5.85
N GLU A 42 -6.95 31.61 6.04
CA GLU A 42 -5.87 30.86 5.41
C GLU A 42 -5.87 29.39 5.83
N ARG A 43 -6.19 29.13 7.10
CA ARG A 43 -6.37 27.78 7.63
C ARG A 43 -7.48 27.02 6.90
N ASN A 44 -8.63 27.65 6.71
CA ASN A 44 -9.74 27.05 5.99
C ASN A 44 -9.41 26.82 4.51
N ALA A 45 -8.76 27.80 3.86
CA ALA A 45 -8.32 27.66 2.47
C ALA A 45 -7.31 26.51 2.33
N TRP A 46 -6.37 26.38 3.26
CA TRP A 46 -5.40 25.28 3.31
C TRP A 46 -6.10 23.93 3.47
N VAL A 47 -7.04 23.81 4.42
CA VAL A 47 -7.79 22.55 4.64
C VAL A 47 -8.58 22.18 3.39
N GLN A 48 -9.24 23.14 2.75
CA GLN A 48 -9.97 22.90 1.51
C GLN A 48 -9.04 22.43 0.39
N ALA A 49 -7.87 23.07 0.23
CA ALA A 49 -6.90 22.69 -0.78
C ALA A 49 -6.34 21.27 -0.54
N MET A 50 -6.06 20.93 0.71
CA MET A 50 -5.50 19.62 1.08
C MET A 50 -6.54 18.49 1.09
N SER A 51 -7.84 18.81 1.16
CA SER A 51 -8.91 17.81 1.20
C SER A 51 -8.89 16.85 0.00
N ALA A 52 -8.42 17.32 -1.16
CA ALA A 52 -8.33 16.51 -2.38
C ALA A 52 -7.25 15.42 -2.33
N VAL A 53 -6.30 15.50 -1.39
CA VAL A 53 -5.23 14.49 -1.21
C VAL A 53 -5.28 13.83 0.16
N GLU A 54 -6.38 14.03 0.89
CA GLU A 54 -6.61 13.49 2.22
C GLU A 54 -6.67 11.94 2.19
N PRO A 55 -5.72 11.22 2.80
CA PRO A 55 -5.63 9.75 2.69
C PRO A 55 -6.90 9.02 3.14
N ALA A 56 -7.64 9.57 4.11
CA ALA A 56 -8.88 8.98 4.62
C ALA A 56 -9.96 8.82 3.55
N CYS A 57 -9.89 9.60 2.46
CA CYS A 57 -10.79 9.50 1.32
C CYS A 57 -10.47 8.30 0.41
N TYR A 58 -9.23 7.80 0.43
CA TYR A 58 -8.70 6.87 -0.56
C TYR A 58 -8.29 5.51 0.01
N VAL A 59 -7.88 5.44 1.28
CA VAL A 59 -7.36 4.20 1.89
C VAL A 59 -8.31 3.00 1.73
N GLY A 60 -9.62 3.20 1.89
CA GLY A 60 -10.61 2.13 1.73
C GLY A 60 -10.89 1.71 0.28
N GLN A 61 -10.36 2.44 -0.70
CA GLN A 61 -10.51 2.14 -2.13
C GLN A 61 -9.24 1.49 -2.71
N ALA A 62 -8.20 1.32 -1.91
CA ALA A 62 -6.94 0.76 -2.37
C ALA A 62 -7.11 -0.70 -2.81
N GLU A 63 -6.63 -1.01 -4.01
CA GLU A 63 -6.59 -2.37 -4.55
C GLU A 63 -5.24 -3.03 -4.26
N GLY A 64 -5.27 -4.30 -3.85
CA GLY A 64 -4.07 -5.09 -3.55
C GLY A 64 -3.87 -5.35 -2.06
N ARG A 65 -2.67 -5.80 -1.70
CA ARG A 65 -2.31 -6.09 -0.30
C ARG A 65 -1.74 -4.83 0.34
N LEU A 66 -2.17 -4.53 1.55
CA LEU A 66 -1.71 -3.38 2.31
C LEU A 66 -1.09 -3.83 3.64
N LEU A 67 -0.03 -3.12 4.04
CA LEU A 67 0.57 -3.20 5.36
C LEU A 67 0.68 -1.79 5.94
N PHE A 68 0.07 -1.58 7.10
CA PHE A 68 0.21 -0.35 7.88
C PHE A 68 1.07 -0.62 9.11
N LEU A 69 2.06 0.24 9.34
CA LEU A 69 2.99 0.15 10.47
C LEU A 69 2.91 1.44 11.27
N TRP A 70 2.57 1.34 12.56
CA TRP A 70 2.35 2.50 13.44
C TRP A 70 3.27 2.49 14.65
N GLY A 71 3.68 3.68 15.08
CA GLY A 71 4.37 3.88 16.36
C GLY A 71 3.38 4.31 17.45
N HIS A 72 3.41 3.66 18.61
CA HIS A 72 2.58 4.03 19.75
C HIS A 72 2.91 5.43 20.32
N GLN A 73 4.14 5.91 20.12
CA GLN A 73 4.59 7.23 20.57
C GLN A 73 4.73 8.23 19.42
N ASP A 74 4.15 7.96 18.24
CA ASP A 74 4.16 8.91 17.13
C ASP A 74 3.42 10.20 17.54
N ARG A 75 4.12 11.33 17.42
CA ARG A 75 3.61 12.67 17.72
C ARG A 75 3.16 13.42 16.46
N LEU A 76 3.60 12.99 15.29
CA LEU A 76 3.19 13.56 14.01
C LEU A 76 1.88 12.92 13.54
N VAL A 77 1.79 11.58 13.61
CA VAL A 77 0.52 10.86 13.42
C VAL A 77 -0.05 10.52 14.80
N SER A 78 -1.08 11.25 15.23
CA SER A 78 -1.73 10.94 16.51
C SER A 78 -2.36 9.55 16.52
N ALA A 79 -2.46 8.94 17.70
CA ALA A 79 -3.13 7.63 17.86
C ALA A 79 -4.57 7.63 17.33
N ALA A 80 -5.31 8.72 17.51
CA ALA A 80 -6.66 8.87 16.97
C ALA A 80 -6.66 8.87 15.44
N ARG A 81 -5.68 9.52 14.81
CA ARG A 81 -5.54 9.56 13.36
C ARG A 81 -5.15 8.21 12.78
N ALA A 82 -4.20 7.53 13.41
CA ALA A 82 -3.80 6.18 13.04
C ALA A 82 -4.97 5.18 13.17
N ALA A 83 -5.79 5.32 14.22
CA ALA A 83 -6.99 4.51 14.40
C ALA A 83 -8.06 4.78 13.33
N ASP A 84 -8.34 6.05 12.99
CA ASP A 84 -9.29 6.42 11.92
C ASP A 84 -8.84 5.86 10.55
N LEU A 85 -7.55 5.98 10.21
CA LEU A 85 -7.02 5.40 8.97
C LEU A 85 -7.07 3.86 8.98
N THR A 86 -6.75 3.24 10.11
CA THR A 86 -6.81 1.78 10.26
C THR A 86 -8.24 1.25 10.09
N ALA A 87 -9.23 1.95 10.63
CA ALA A 87 -10.64 1.57 10.52
C ALA A 87 -11.18 1.65 9.09
N ARG A 88 -10.49 2.35 8.19
CA ARG A 88 -10.87 2.50 6.77
C ARG A 88 -10.18 1.51 5.86
N LEU A 89 -9.29 0.66 6.38
CA LEU A 89 -8.55 -0.29 5.56
C LEU A 89 -9.50 -1.33 4.93
N PRO A 90 -9.23 -1.75 3.68
CA PRO A 90 -9.98 -2.83 3.05
C PRO A 90 -9.71 -4.18 3.74
N ASP A 91 -10.62 -5.12 3.54
CA ASP A 91 -10.49 -6.48 4.06
C ASP A 91 -9.18 -7.13 3.61
N GLY A 92 -8.47 -7.76 4.56
CA GLY A 92 -7.21 -8.44 4.31
C GLY A 92 -5.96 -7.54 4.36
N ALA A 93 -6.10 -6.25 4.66
CA ALA A 93 -4.97 -5.42 5.07
C ALA A 93 -4.37 -5.89 6.39
N GLU A 94 -3.05 -5.81 6.54
CA GLU A 94 -2.34 -6.08 7.79
C GLU A 94 -1.99 -4.76 8.49
N VAL A 95 -2.13 -4.73 9.83
CA VAL A 95 -1.70 -3.59 10.66
C VAL A 95 -0.80 -4.08 11.77
N ARG A 96 0.30 -3.36 12.01
CA ARG A 96 1.22 -3.63 13.12
C ARG A 96 1.52 -2.35 13.89
N TRP A 97 1.68 -2.52 15.20
CA TRP A 97 2.01 -1.45 16.13
C TRP A 97 3.33 -1.75 16.82
N TYR A 98 4.12 -0.71 17.02
CA TYR A 98 5.44 -0.78 17.61
C TYR A 98 5.56 0.20 18.77
N ASP A 99 6.34 -0.16 19.77
CA ASP A 99 6.77 0.74 20.84
C ASP A 99 7.86 1.71 20.32
N ALA A 100 7.45 2.55 19.36
CA ALA A 100 8.30 3.54 18.69
C ALA A 100 7.55 4.87 18.46
N GLY A 101 8.34 5.92 18.18
CA GLY A 101 7.84 7.22 17.73
C GLY A 101 7.56 7.23 16.22
N HIS A 102 7.64 8.41 15.61
CA HIS A 102 7.44 8.56 14.16
C HIS A 102 8.47 7.78 13.33
N ALA A 103 9.72 7.75 13.79
CA ALA A 103 10.75 6.88 13.23
C ALA A 103 10.63 5.49 13.87
N LEU A 104 10.13 4.52 13.11
CA LEU A 104 10.07 3.12 13.55
C LEU A 104 11.47 2.50 13.62
N HIS A 105 11.66 1.57 14.55
CA HIS A 105 12.94 0.89 14.77
C HIS A 105 13.14 -0.31 13.83
N GLU A 106 14.33 -0.90 13.86
CA GLU A 106 14.79 -1.99 12.96
C GLU A 106 13.83 -3.18 12.86
N GLN A 107 13.12 -3.54 13.93
CA GLN A 107 12.14 -4.64 13.86
C GLN A 107 10.96 -4.32 12.90
N ALA A 108 10.52 -3.07 12.82
CA ALA A 108 9.46 -2.68 11.87
C ALA A 108 9.97 -2.75 10.43
N GLU A 109 11.26 -2.44 10.22
CA GLU A 109 11.92 -2.61 8.93
C GLU A 109 11.97 -4.08 8.52
N ALA A 110 12.44 -4.95 9.41
CA ALA A 110 12.50 -6.39 9.16
C ALA A 110 11.11 -6.98 8.86
N ASP A 111 10.10 -6.56 9.61
CA ASP A 111 8.70 -6.95 9.40
C ASP A 111 8.17 -6.52 8.03
N ARG A 112 8.47 -5.28 7.62
CA ARG A 112 8.12 -4.77 6.28
C ARG A 112 8.77 -5.60 5.19
N LEU A 113 10.06 -5.89 5.30
CA LEU A 113 10.81 -6.69 4.33
C LEU A 113 10.26 -8.12 4.24
N ASN A 114 10.00 -8.75 5.38
CA ASN A 114 9.39 -10.08 5.43
C ASN A 114 7.98 -10.09 4.83
N TRP A 115 7.19 -9.04 5.07
CA TRP A 115 5.86 -8.92 4.47
C TRP A 115 5.94 -8.78 2.94
N LEU A 116 6.88 -7.97 2.44
CA LEU A 116 7.10 -7.80 1.00
C LEU A 116 7.56 -9.11 0.36
N ASP A 117 8.50 -9.82 0.97
CA ASP A 117 9.00 -11.10 0.43
C ASP A 117 7.89 -12.14 0.30
N ARG A 118 7.03 -12.28 1.33
CA ARG A 118 5.88 -13.20 1.30
C ARG A 118 4.88 -12.93 0.18
N HIS A 119 4.79 -11.68 -0.31
CA HIS A 119 3.72 -11.28 -1.23
C HIS A 119 4.19 -10.90 -2.63
N LEU A 120 5.45 -10.50 -2.78
CA LEU A 120 6.04 -10.13 -4.05
C LEU A 120 7.05 -11.18 -4.55
N GLY A 121 7.64 -11.96 -3.63
CA GLY A 121 8.74 -12.86 -3.91
C GLY A 121 9.99 -12.08 -4.30
N THR A 122 10.96 -11.94 -3.38
CA THR A 122 12.23 -11.28 -3.70
C THR A 122 13.30 -12.26 -4.20
N HIS A 123 12.96 -13.54 -4.28
CA HIS A 123 13.86 -14.56 -4.80
C HIS A 123 13.97 -14.47 -6.33
N PRO A 124 15.19 -14.62 -6.89
CA PRO A 124 15.35 -14.72 -8.33
C PRO A 124 14.51 -15.90 -8.83
N SER A 125 13.71 -15.67 -9.88
CA SER A 125 13.04 -16.76 -10.59
C SER A 125 14.11 -17.75 -11.00
N ALA A 126 14.03 -19.00 -10.55
CA ALA A 126 14.98 -20.03 -10.96
C ALA A 126 15.09 -19.99 -12.49
N PRO A 127 16.30 -20.04 -13.07
CA PRO A 127 16.44 -20.06 -14.52
C PRO A 127 15.57 -21.20 -15.04
N THR A 128 14.60 -20.86 -15.88
CA THR A 128 13.82 -21.86 -16.61
C THR A 128 14.84 -22.64 -17.43
N LEU A 129 15.19 -23.85 -16.99
CA LEU A 129 15.92 -24.79 -17.82
C LEU A 129 14.97 -25.17 -18.95
N ALA A 130 15.04 -24.40 -20.03
CA ALA A 130 14.52 -24.81 -21.32
C ALA A 130 15.29 -26.10 -21.70
N GLY A 131 14.55 -27.19 -21.82
CA GLY A 131 15.11 -28.51 -22.06
C GLY A 131 15.93 -28.56 -23.34
N HIS A 132 16.96 -29.42 -23.29
CA HIS A 132 17.51 -30.14 -24.42
C HIS A 132 17.56 -31.62 -24.05
#